data_AF-A0A318K6M2-F1
#
_entry.id   AF-A0A318K6M2-F1
#
_cell.length_a   1.000
_cell.length_b   1.000
_cell.length_c   1.000
_cell.angle_alpha   90.00
_cell.angle_beta   90.00
_cell.angle_gamma   90.00
#
_symmetry.space_group_name_H-M   'P 1'
#
loop_
_entity.id
_entity.type
_entity.pdbx_description
1 polymer ?
#
loop_
_entity_poly.entity_id
_entity_poly.type
_entity_poly.pdbx_seq_one_letter_code
_entity_poly.pdbx_strand_id
1 'polypeptide(L)'
;MKPDVPHDRVWIDKQTPTAFRALVKVASEVRAAAAAVGLDRKLIELVNLRVSQISGCAFCLDTHQRAALAAGNTEQELAVLSAWRRTELYSPMEQAALALAEVTATLPDEHTMDREYAFARKHLTDDQLSVVVWAATTIGAFNRVSILSRHPVRASKEKSTMTAAAESTVVRNDEKHRYEVFYGGELAGFAEYEERDDETVFTHTEIDGAFSGKGLGSTLAKHAIEDTVERGRVIRPLCPFIKAYLDKHPQYDAQVIGKGISR
;
A
#
# COMPACT_ATOMS: atom_id res chain seq x y z
N MET A 1 11.70 9.09 1.97
CA MET A 1 12.86 8.29 1.52
C MET A 1 13.53 9.09 0.41
N LYS A 2 14.84 9.36 0.46
CA LYS A 2 15.54 10.24 -0.51
C LYS A 2 15.63 9.57 -1.91
N PRO A 3 15.66 10.35 -3.01
CA PRO A 3 15.78 9.81 -4.36
C PRO A 3 17.20 9.31 -4.64
N ASP A 4 17.34 8.37 -5.59
CA ASP A 4 18.63 7.78 -5.98
C ASP A 4 19.48 8.77 -6.82
N VAL A 5 18.84 9.77 -7.43
CA VAL A 5 19.50 10.93 -8.05
C VAL A 5 19.19 12.18 -7.22
N PRO A 6 20.20 12.85 -6.64
CA PRO A 6 20.00 14.10 -5.93
C PRO A 6 19.36 15.16 -6.85
N HIS A 7 18.29 15.81 -6.38
CA HIS A 7 17.74 16.99 -7.04
C HIS A 7 17.76 18.19 -6.09
N ASP A 8 17.76 19.38 -6.68
CA ASP A 8 17.83 20.68 -6.01
C ASP A 8 16.50 21.18 -5.42
N ARG A 9 15.36 20.54 -5.75
CA ARG A 9 14.05 20.93 -5.21
C ARG A 9 13.93 20.68 -3.70
N VAL A 10 13.31 21.64 -3.02
CA VAL A 10 12.88 21.52 -1.62
C VAL A 10 11.74 20.51 -1.52
N TRP A 11 11.86 19.57 -0.60
CA TRP A 11 10.79 18.63 -0.26
C TRP A 11 9.80 19.34 0.65
N ILE A 12 8.72 19.87 0.08
CA ILE A 12 7.77 20.77 0.77
C ILE A 12 7.17 20.07 1.99
N ASP A 13 6.83 18.78 1.86
CA ASP A 13 6.30 17.96 2.95
C ASP A 13 7.31 17.74 4.09
N LYS A 14 8.61 17.79 3.81
CA LYS A 14 9.69 17.66 4.81
C LYS A 14 10.08 18.99 5.40
N GLN A 15 10.04 20.05 4.61
CA GLN A 15 10.35 21.41 5.07
C GLN A 15 9.25 21.94 5.99
N THR A 16 7.98 21.59 5.74
CA THR A 16 6.84 21.99 6.58
C THR A 16 5.98 20.78 6.97
N PRO A 17 6.51 19.90 7.85
CA PRO A 17 5.90 18.59 8.11
C PRO A 17 4.61 18.67 8.92
N THR A 18 4.39 19.75 9.68
CA THR A 18 3.13 20.00 10.41
C THR A 18 1.98 20.26 9.44
N ALA A 19 2.18 21.11 8.43
CA ALA A 19 1.19 21.39 7.39
C ALA A 19 0.86 20.13 6.58
N PHE A 20 1.88 19.37 6.19
CA PHE A 20 1.66 18.10 5.49
C PHE A 20 0.86 17.09 6.31
N ARG A 21 1.16 16.94 7.62
CA ARG A 21 0.36 16.09 8.51
C ARG A 21 -1.09 16.55 8.63
N ALA A 22 -1.35 17.86 8.66
CA ALA A 22 -2.70 18.38 8.65
C ALA A 22 -3.44 18.01 7.34
N LEU A 23 -2.77 18.13 6.18
CA LEU A 23 -3.34 17.69 4.91
C LEU A 23 -3.64 16.17 4.88
N VAL A 24 -2.76 15.34 5.46
CA VAL A 24 -3.02 13.90 5.63
C VAL A 24 -4.25 13.64 6.50
N LYS A 25 -4.46 14.42 7.57
CA LYS A 25 -5.68 14.32 8.38
C LYS A 25 -6.92 14.67 7.56
N VAL A 26 -6.88 15.72 6.73
CA VAL A 26 -7.99 16.05 5.80
C VAL A 26 -8.32 14.84 4.93
N ALA A 27 -7.33 14.18 4.33
CA ALA A 27 -7.57 12.98 3.51
C ALA A 27 -8.21 11.83 4.31
N SER A 28 -7.85 11.67 5.58
CA SER A 28 -8.48 10.68 6.46
C SER A 28 -9.95 11.01 6.73
N GLU A 29 -10.26 12.28 7.03
CA GLU A 29 -11.63 12.75 7.25
C GLU A 29 -12.48 12.59 5.99
N VAL A 30 -11.96 12.97 4.82
CA VAL A 30 -12.66 12.78 3.54
C VAL A 30 -12.96 11.31 3.28
N ARG A 31 -12.02 10.40 3.58
CA ARG A 31 -12.27 8.96 3.45
C ARG A 31 -13.37 8.47 4.39
N ALA A 32 -13.37 8.92 5.65
CA ALA A 32 -14.40 8.57 6.61
C ALA A 32 -15.78 9.12 6.19
N ALA A 33 -15.82 10.37 5.74
CA ALA A 33 -17.03 11.01 5.23
C ALA A 33 -17.58 10.28 3.99
N ALA A 34 -16.71 9.90 3.04
CA ALA A 34 -17.10 9.12 1.86
C ALA A 34 -17.80 7.81 2.23
N ALA A 35 -17.21 7.05 3.16
CA ALA A 35 -17.81 5.82 3.65
C ALA A 35 -19.18 6.07 4.32
N ALA A 36 -19.30 7.15 5.10
CA ALA A 36 -20.55 7.50 5.78
C ALA A 36 -21.70 7.86 4.82
N VAL A 37 -21.38 8.41 3.64
CA VAL A 37 -22.38 8.81 2.62
C VAL A 37 -22.54 7.78 1.50
N GLY A 38 -22.00 6.57 1.68
CA GLY A 38 -22.12 5.47 0.74
C GLY A 38 -21.30 5.63 -0.55
N LEU A 39 -20.27 6.48 -0.57
CA LEU A 39 -19.31 6.53 -1.67
C LEU A 39 -18.20 5.50 -1.40
N ASP A 40 -18.17 4.46 -2.23
CA ASP A 40 -17.22 3.37 -2.07
C ASP A 40 -15.77 3.82 -2.33
N ARG A 41 -14.85 2.95 -1.93
CA ARG A 41 -13.42 3.20 -2.10
C ARG A 41 -13.01 3.23 -3.57
N LYS A 42 -13.65 2.46 -4.45
CA LYS A 42 -13.34 2.43 -5.88
C LYS A 42 -13.55 3.82 -6.50
N LEU A 43 -14.71 4.41 -6.26
CA LEU A 43 -15.06 5.72 -6.79
C LEU A 43 -14.11 6.82 -6.31
N ILE A 44 -13.77 6.84 -5.01
CA ILE A 44 -12.82 7.82 -4.48
C ILE A 44 -11.44 7.69 -5.13
N GLU A 45 -10.99 6.47 -5.44
CA GLU A 45 -9.73 6.27 -6.13
C GLU A 45 -9.79 6.65 -7.61
N LEU A 46 -10.93 6.48 -8.30
CA LEU A 46 -11.15 7.03 -9.65
C LEU A 46 -11.05 8.57 -9.66
N VAL A 47 -11.65 9.25 -8.67
CA VAL A 47 -11.53 10.71 -8.50
C VAL A 47 -10.06 11.11 -8.29
N ASN A 48 -9.36 10.45 -7.37
CA ASN A 48 -7.95 10.74 -7.09
C ASN A 48 -7.06 10.56 -8.32
N LEU A 49 -7.25 9.46 -9.05
CA LEU A 49 -6.53 9.19 -10.29
C LEU A 49 -6.84 10.24 -11.35
N ARG A 50 -8.11 10.58 -11.57
CA ARG A 50 -8.50 11.50 -12.64
C ARG A 50 -7.92 12.91 -12.42
N VAL A 51 -8.00 13.42 -11.19
CA VAL A 51 -7.39 14.72 -10.84
C VAL A 51 -5.87 14.67 -10.98
N SER A 52 -5.25 13.54 -10.64
CA SER A 52 -3.81 13.32 -10.81
C SER A 52 -3.37 13.23 -12.26
N GLN A 53 -4.20 12.67 -13.15
CA GLN A 53 -3.97 12.66 -14.60
C GLN A 53 -3.98 14.09 -15.16
N ILE A 54 -4.98 14.90 -14.78
CA ILE A 54 -5.10 16.30 -15.21
C ILE A 54 -3.90 17.12 -14.73
N SER A 55 -3.47 16.90 -13.49
CA SER A 55 -2.33 17.64 -12.91
C SER A 55 -0.96 17.12 -13.41
N GLY A 56 -0.90 15.94 -14.01
CA GLY A 56 0.36 15.29 -14.40
C GLY A 56 1.22 14.80 -13.22
N CYS A 57 0.62 14.43 -12.09
CA CYS A 57 1.36 14.03 -10.90
C CYS A 57 1.74 12.53 -10.92
N ALA A 58 2.91 12.19 -11.45
CA ALA A 58 3.38 10.80 -11.58
C ALA A 58 3.37 10.01 -10.26
N PHE A 59 3.79 10.64 -9.15
CA PHE A 59 3.80 9.99 -7.82
C PHE A 59 2.39 9.65 -7.31
N CYS A 60 1.45 10.57 -7.49
CA CYS A 60 0.07 10.34 -7.09
C CYS A 60 -0.61 9.33 -8.01
N LEU A 61 -0.29 9.32 -9.31
CA LEU A 61 -0.75 8.30 -10.24
C LEU A 61 -0.30 6.90 -9.82
N ASP A 62 0.98 6.67 -9.52
CA ASP A 62 1.47 5.38 -9.02
C ASP A 62 0.77 4.97 -7.70
N THR A 63 0.66 5.90 -6.76
CA THR A 63 0.03 5.63 -5.45
C THR A 63 -1.43 5.25 -5.59
N HIS A 64 -2.19 6.02 -6.35
CA HIS A 64 -3.64 5.84 -6.47
C HIS A 64 -4.02 4.75 -7.47
N GLN A 65 -3.16 4.41 -8.45
CA GLN A 65 -3.36 3.23 -9.30
C GLN A 65 -3.35 1.95 -8.44
N ARG A 66 -2.31 1.80 -7.60
CA ARG A 66 -2.20 0.64 -6.71
C ARG A 66 -3.36 0.58 -5.70
N ALA A 67 -3.77 1.74 -5.18
CA ALA A 67 -4.91 1.82 -4.27
C ALA A 67 -6.25 1.50 -4.95
N ALA A 68 -6.46 1.94 -6.20
CA ALA A 68 -7.66 1.64 -6.97
C ALA A 68 -7.78 0.15 -7.27
N LEU A 69 -6.69 -0.48 -7.73
CA LEU A 69 -6.66 -1.93 -7.96
C LEU A 69 -6.95 -2.71 -6.66
N ALA A 70 -6.34 -2.30 -5.54
CA ALA A 70 -6.62 -2.91 -4.23
C ALA A 70 -8.07 -2.68 -3.75
N ALA A 71 -8.73 -1.62 -4.21
CA ALA A 71 -10.13 -1.34 -3.92
C ALA A 71 -11.11 -2.10 -4.84
N GLY A 72 -10.61 -2.79 -5.87
CA GLY A 72 -11.42 -3.57 -6.81
C GLY A 72 -11.76 -2.85 -8.12
N ASN A 73 -11.05 -1.77 -8.47
CA ASN A 73 -11.08 -1.28 -9.85
C ASN A 73 -10.35 -2.24 -10.78
N THR A 74 -10.81 -2.34 -12.02
CA THR A 74 -10.18 -3.20 -13.03
C THR A 74 -9.09 -2.44 -13.79
N GLU A 75 -8.11 -3.15 -14.33
CA GLU A 75 -7.11 -2.53 -15.22
C GLU A 75 -7.75 -1.84 -16.42
N GLN A 76 -8.84 -2.42 -16.95
CA GLN A 76 -9.60 -1.83 -18.06
C GLN A 76 -10.23 -0.49 -17.67
N GLU A 77 -10.90 -0.42 -16.51
CA GLU A 77 -11.45 0.82 -15.96
C GLU A 77 -10.35 1.88 -15.81
N LEU A 78 -9.16 1.52 -15.32
CA LEU A 78 -8.09 2.49 -15.12
C LEU A 78 -7.46 2.96 -16.44
N ALA A 79 -7.30 2.06 -17.41
CA ALA A 79 -6.70 2.36 -18.70
C ALA A 79 -7.50 3.40 -19.50
N VAL A 80 -8.84 3.36 -19.42
CA VAL A 80 -9.71 4.28 -20.18
C VAL A 80 -10.23 5.46 -19.35
N LEU A 81 -9.80 5.61 -18.11
CA LEU A 81 -10.27 6.67 -17.20
C LEU A 81 -10.08 8.08 -17.77
N SER A 82 -9.01 8.33 -18.54
CA SER A 82 -8.80 9.63 -19.15
C SER A 82 -9.82 9.97 -20.26
N ALA A 83 -10.50 8.95 -20.78
CA ALA A 83 -11.51 9.02 -21.82
C ALA A 83 -12.89 8.56 -21.33
N TRP A 84 -13.15 8.64 -20.02
CA TRP A 84 -14.35 8.08 -19.37
C TRP A 84 -15.69 8.49 -20.00
N ARG A 85 -15.77 9.70 -20.60
CA ARG A 85 -16.96 10.19 -21.32
C ARG A 85 -17.26 9.45 -22.63
N ARG A 86 -16.36 8.58 -23.09
CA ARG A 86 -16.43 7.86 -24.37
C ARG A 86 -16.62 6.36 -24.19
N THR A 87 -16.96 5.91 -22.98
CA THR A 87 -17.19 4.50 -22.66
C THR A 87 -18.42 4.35 -21.77
N GLU A 88 -18.95 3.13 -21.68
CA GLU A 88 -20.09 2.79 -20.83
C GLU A 88 -19.67 2.09 -19.52
N LEU A 89 -18.35 2.04 -19.23
CA LEU A 89 -17.81 1.31 -18.08
C LEU A 89 -18.10 1.96 -16.73
N TYR A 90 -18.51 3.23 -16.73
CA TYR A 90 -18.77 4.00 -15.52
C TYR A 90 -20.26 4.27 -15.36
N SER A 91 -20.79 3.99 -14.18
CA SER A 91 -22.16 4.29 -13.78
C SER A 91 -22.47 5.79 -13.83
N PRO A 92 -23.75 6.20 -13.88
CA PRO A 92 -24.12 7.62 -13.84
C PRO A 92 -23.59 8.37 -12.61
N MET A 93 -23.49 7.70 -11.46
CA MET A 93 -22.91 8.28 -10.24
C MET A 93 -21.40 8.50 -10.37
N GLU A 94 -20.67 7.54 -10.94
CA GLU A 94 -19.23 7.68 -11.22
C GLU A 94 -18.96 8.78 -12.25
N GLN A 95 -19.76 8.85 -13.31
CA GLN A 95 -19.70 9.91 -14.31
C GLN A 95 -19.93 11.31 -13.70
N ALA A 96 -20.92 11.43 -12.81
CA ALA A 96 -21.20 12.67 -12.09
C ALA A 96 -20.02 13.08 -11.18
N ALA A 97 -19.45 12.14 -10.44
CA ALA A 97 -18.31 12.40 -9.58
C ALA A 97 -17.04 12.75 -10.38
N LEU A 98 -16.80 12.08 -11.50
CA LEU A 98 -15.67 12.38 -12.40
C LEU A 98 -15.84 13.77 -13.03
N ALA A 99 -17.02 14.14 -13.50
CA ALA A 99 -17.30 15.49 -14.01
C ALA A 99 -17.00 16.57 -12.96
N LEU A 100 -17.45 16.37 -11.73
CA LEU A 100 -17.22 17.31 -10.63
C LEU A 100 -15.74 17.39 -10.23
N ALA A 101 -15.02 16.26 -10.29
CA ALA A 101 -13.58 16.20 -10.07
C ALA A 101 -12.80 16.97 -11.14
N GLU A 102 -13.18 16.86 -12.43
CA GLU A 102 -12.57 17.63 -13.52
C GLU A 102 -12.80 19.13 -13.34
N VAL A 103 -14.02 19.55 -12.99
CA VAL A 103 -14.35 20.96 -12.69
C VAL A 103 -13.53 21.48 -11.52
N THR A 104 -13.44 20.72 -10.43
CA THR A 104 -12.67 21.11 -9.24
C THR A 104 -11.17 21.23 -9.54
N ALA A 105 -10.65 20.37 -10.42
CA ALA A 105 -9.24 20.38 -10.80
C ALA A 105 -8.87 21.52 -11.75
N THR A 106 -9.77 21.88 -12.66
CA THR A 106 -9.48 22.81 -13.78
C THR A 106 -10.05 24.20 -13.61
N LEU A 107 -11.13 24.35 -12.83
CA LEU A 107 -11.90 25.60 -12.67
C LEU A 107 -12.19 26.27 -14.03
N PRO A 108 -13.00 25.63 -14.91
CA PRO A 108 -13.31 26.14 -16.24
C PRO A 108 -14.23 27.38 -16.17
N ASP A 109 -14.71 27.84 -17.32
CA ASP A 109 -15.68 28.94 -17.38
C ASP A 109 -16.98 28.63 -16.62
N GLU A 110 -17.68 29.67 -16.18
CA GLU A 110 -18.89 29.58 -15.34
C GLU A 110 -20.00 28.74 -16.00
N HIS A 111 -20.20 28.89 -17.31
CA HIS A 111 -21.21 28.12 -18.04
C HIS A 111 -20.89 26.61 -18.02
N THR A 112 -19.62 26.25 -18.23
CA THR A 112 -19.17 24.86 -18.13
C THR A 112 -19.31 24.34 -16.69
N MET A 113 -18.92 25.12 -15.68
CA MET A 113 -19.06 24.73 -14.28
C MET A 113 -20.52 24.46 -13.91
N ASP A 114 -21.44 25.38 -14.25
CA ASP A 114 -22.87 25.24 -13.96
C ASP A 114 -23.46 24.00 -14.62
N ARG A 115 -23.09 23.72 -15.87
CA ARG A 115 -23.56 22.54 -16.61
C ARG A 115 -23.14 21.25 -15.92
N GLU A 116 -21.87 21.10 -15.60
CA GLU A 116 -21.35 19.87 -14.97
C GLU A 116 -21.86 19.74 -13.52
N TYR A 117 -21.98 20.84 -12.78
CA TYR A 117 -22.56 20.86 -11.43
C TYR A 117 -24.03 20.43 -11.47
N ALA A 118 -24.82 20.96 -12.41
CA ALA A 118 -26.21 20.56 -12.60
C ALA A 118 -26.35 19.09 -13.00
N PHE A 119 -25.41 18.55 -13.77
CA PHE A 119 -25.35 17.11 -14.04
C PHE A 119 -25.05 16.31 -12.77
N ALA A 120 -24.05 16.71 -11.99
CA ALA A 120 -23.70 16.04 -10.74
C ALA A 120 -24.88 15.99 -9.74
N ARG A 121 -25.64 17.08 -9.63
CA ARG A 121 -26.85 17.18 -8.79
C ARG A 121 -27.96 16.18 -9.14
N LYS A 122 -27.98 15.62 -10.35
CA LYS A 122 -28.96 14.59 -10.74
C LYS A 122 -28.64 13.21 -10.18
N HIS A 123 -27.39 12.97 -9.78
CA HIS A 123 -26.88 11.65 -9.43
C HIS A 123 -26.20 11.59 -8.05
N LEU A 124 -25.91 12.73 -7.44
CA LEU A 124 -25.29 12.83 -6.12
C LEU A 124 -26.18 13.62 -5.15
N THR A 125 -26.24 13.16 -3.90
CA THR A 125 -26.80 13.96 -2.79
C THR A 125 -25.88 15.14 -2.46
N ASP A 126 -26.38 16.09 -1.68
CA ASP A 126 -25.60 17.26 -1.22
C ASP A 126 -24.33 16.81 -0.47
N ASP A 127 -24.45 15.80 0.41
CA ASP A 127 -23.32 15.26 1.16
C ASP A 127 -22.31 14.53 0.26
N GLN A 128 -22.77 13.74 -0.70
CA GLN A 128 -21.91 13.05 -1.66
C GLN A 128 -21.16 14.03 -2.56
N LEU A 129 -21.85 15.05 -3.06
CA LEU A 129 -21.27 16.12 -3.86
C LEU A 129 -20.17 16.83 -3.08
N SER A 130 -20.44 17.23 -1.84
CA SER A 130 -19.48 17.85 -0.93
C SER A 130 -18.22 16.99 -0.77
N VAL A 131 -18.40 15.69 -0.51
CA VAL A 131 -17.27 14.74 -0.37
C VAL A 131 -16.45 14.64 -1.65
N VAL A 132 -17.07 14.59 -2.83
CA VAL A 132 -16.34 14.52 -4.10
C VAL A 132 -15.50 15.77 -4.34
N VAL A 133 -16.04 16.97 -4.07
CA VAL A 133 -15.28 18.23 -4.16
C VAL A 133 -14.11 18.24 -3.17
N TRP A 134 -14.34 17.81 -1.91
CA TRP A 134 -13.28 17.71 -0.92
C TRP A 134 -12.21 16.69 -1.31
N ALA A 135 -12.59 15.54 -1.89
CA ALA A 135 -11.66 14.55 -2.40
C ALA A 135 -10.78 15.14 -3.52
N ALA A 136 -11.40 15.75 -4.53
CA ALA A 136 -10.71 16.38 -5.65
C ALA A 136 -9.79 17.54 -5.21
N THR A 137 -10.24 18.36 -4.26
CA THR A 137 -9.45 19.44 -3.66
C THR A 137 -8.24 18.89 -2.91
N THR A 138 -8.46 17.85 -2.09
CA THR A 138 -7.42 17.24 -1.25
C THR A 138 -6.34 16.60 -2.11
N ILE A 139 -6.70 15.76 -3.09
CA ILE A 139 -5.72 15.17 -4.01
C ILE A 139 -5.02 16.24 -4.86
N GLY A 140 -5.75 17.29 -5.27
CA GLY A 140 -5.16 18.44 -5.95
C GLY A 140 -4.08 19.13 -5.12
N ALA A 141 -4.24 19.23 -3.81
CA ALA A 141 -3.21 19.76 -2.91
C ALA A 141 -1.99 18.83 -2.82
N PHE A 142 -2.20 17.52 -2.68
CA PHE A 142 -1.11 16.53 -2.72
C PHE A 142 -0.34 16.57 -4.04
N ASN A 143 -1.04 16.70 -5.17
CA ASN A 143 -0.42 16.80 -6.49
C ASN A 143 0.54 17.98 -6.56
N ARG A 144 0.10 19.16 -6.09
CA ARG A 144 0.93 20.38 -6.05
C ARG A 144 2.17 20.20 -5.18
N VAL A 145 1.99 19.67 -3.96
CA VAL A 145 3.11 19.36 -3.05
C VAL A 145 4.08 18.40 -3.73
N SER A 146 3.56 17.38 -4.42
CA SER A 146 4.38 16.32 -4.97
C SER A 146 5.16 16.72 -6.22
N ILE A 147 4.49 17.37 -7.16
CA ILE A 147 5.09 17.89 -8.39
C ILE A 147 6.20 18.89 -8.06
N LEU A 148 5.93 19.87 -7.20
CA LEU A 148 6.91 20.90 -6.86
C LEU A 148 8.08 20.36 -6.02
N SER A 149 7.87 19.26 -5.28
CA SER A 149 8.93 18.55 -4.56
C SER A 149 9.71 17.54 -5.43
N ARG A 150 9.29 17.31 -6.69
CA ARG A 150 9.83 16.26 -7.58
C ARG A 150 9.91 14.88 -6.90
N HIS A 151 8.86 14.46 -6.21
CA HIS A 151 8.87 13.13 -5.61
C HIS A 151 9.08 12.05 -6.67
N PRO A 152 10.02 11.11 -6.45
CA PRO A 152 10.35 10.09 -7.43
C PRO A 152 9.25 9.03 -7.49
N VAL A 153 8.91 8.60 -8.71
CA VAL A 153 8.25 7.31 -8.93
C VAL A 153 9.33 6.28 -9.10
N ARG A 154 9.33 5.26 -8.24
CA ARG A 154 10.22 4.11 -8.45
C ARG A 154 9.53 3.15 -9.39
N ALA A 155 10.30 2.57 -10.31
CA ALA A 155 9.84 1.40 -11.02
C ALA A 155 9.33 0.41 -9.96
N SER A 156 8.08 -0.02 -10.13
CA SER A 156 7.64 -1.24 -9.47
C SER A 156 8.74 -2.26 -9.76
N LYS A 157 9.25 -2.95 -8.73
CA LYS A 157 9.97 -4.19 -9.01
C LYS A 157 8.90 -5.04 -9.68
N GLU A 158 8.88 -5.07 -11.01
CA GLU A 158 8.02 -5.97 -11.75
C GLU A 158 8.17 -7.30 -11.04
N LYS A 159 7.07 -7.84 -10.50
CA LYS A 159 7.01 -9.29 -10.41
C LYS A 159 7.16 -9.70 -11.86
N SER A 160 8.39 -10.06 -12.26
CA SER A 160 8.73 -10.52 -13.60
C SER A 160 7.75 -11.61 -13.97
N THR A 161 6.64 -11.23 -14.59
CA THR A 161 5.70 -12.14 -15.24
C THR A 161 6.25 -12.36 -16.64
N MET A 162 7.45 -12.96 -16.72
CA MET A 162 7.95 -13.75 -17.86
C MET A 162 9.37 -14.33 -17.67
N THR A 163 9.78 -14.58 -16.43
CA THR A 163 10.74 -15.66 -16.13
C THR A 163 10.12 -16.47 -15.01
N ALA A 164 9.95 -17.78 -15.18
CA ALA A 164 9.40 -18.68 -14.16
C ALA A 164 9.88 -18.24 -12.77
N ALA A 165 8.93 -17.88 -11.90
CA ALA A 165 9.25 -17.42 -10.55
C ALA A 165 10.17 -18.46 -9.92
N ALA A 166 11.39 -18.06 -9.57
CA ALA A 166 12.22 -18.87 -8.69
C ALA A 166 11.41 -19.02 -7.38
N GLU A 167 10.77 -20.17 -7.20
CA GLU A 167 10.02 -20.48 -5.99
C GLU A 167 10.99 -20.45 -4.81
N SER A 168 10.53 -19.85 -3.71
CA SER A 168 11.23 -19.95 -2.45
C SER A 168 10.67 -21.13 -1.66
N THR A 169 11.53 -22.06 -1.27
CA THR A 169 11.16 -23.18 -0.40
C THR A 169 11.87 -23.01 0.93
N VAL A 170 11.17 -23.32 2.03
CA VAL A 170 11.77 -23.36 3.36
C VAL A 170 11.79 -24.82 3.80
N VAL A 171 12.93 -25.28 4.31
CA VAL A 171 13.12 -26.64 4.78
C VAL A 171 13.71 -26.60 6.18
N ARG A 172 13.18 -27.42 7.10
CA ARG A 172 13.78 -27.63 8.41
C ARG A 172 14.94 -28.62 8.27
N ASN A 173 16.13 -28.22 8.73
CA ASN A 173 17.34 -29.02 8.70
C ASN A 173 17.77 -29.35 10.14
N ASP A 174 17.35 -30.52 10.61
CA ASP A 174 17.56 -30.97 11.99
C ASP A 174 19.02 -31.22 12.32
N GLU A 175 19.79 -31.72 11.36
CA GLU A 175 21.22 -31.99 11.53
C GLU A 175 22.02 -30.71 11.78
N LYS A 176 21.55 -29.59 11.22
CA LYS A 176 22.18 -28.27 11.37
C LYS A 176 21.45 -27.36 12.35
N HIS A 177 20.40 -27.85 13.01
CA HIS A 177 19.56 -27.08 13.92
C HIS A 177 19.11 -25.72 13.34
N ARG A 178 18.65 -25.72 12.09
CA ARG A 178 18.22 -24.48 11.41
C ARG A 178 17.14 -24.72 10.37
N TYR A 179 16.32 -23.70 10.11
CA TYR A 179 15.48 -23.64 8.92
C TYR A 179 16.27 -22.98 7.81
N GLU A 180 16.19 -23.51 6.61
CA GLU A 180 16.92 -23.06 5.43
C GLU A 180 15.92 -22.54 4.40
N VAL A 181 16.08 -21.31 3.92
CA VAL A 181 15.30 -20.77 2.81
C VAL A 181 16.11 -20.86 1.53
N PHE A 182 15.56 -21.52 0.53
CA PHE A 182 16.13 -21.61 -0.81
C PHE A 182 15.38 -20.66 -1.75
N TYR A 183 16.08 -20.13 -2.75
CA TYR A 183 15.49 -19.31 -3.80
C TYR A 183 16.07 -19.73 -5.14
N GLY A 184 15.24 -20.31 -6.01
CA GLY A 184 15.73 -20.84 -7.29
C GLY A 184 16.69 -22.02 -7.14
N GLY A 185 16.55 -22.80 -6.06
CA GLY A 185 17.41 -23.94 -5.73
C GLY A 185 18.68 -23.61 -4.97
N GLU A 186 19.03 -22.32 -4.81
CA GLU A 186 20.20 -21.88 -4.06
C GLU A 186 19.82 -21.54 -2.61
N LEU A 187 20.69 -21.91 -1.64
CA LEU A 187 20.50 -21.55 -0.24
C LEU A 187 20.65 -20.03 -0.07
N ALA A 188 19.54 -19.36 0.22
CA ALA A 188 19.46 -17.90 0.31
C ALA A 188 19.57 -17.36 1.74
N GLY A 189 19.39 -18.23 2.75
CA GLY A 189 19.53 -17.86 4.15
C GLY A 189 19.02 -18.93 5.10
N PHE A 190 19.11 -18.66 6.39
CA PHE A 190 18.72 -19.61 7.42
C PHE A 190 18.30 -18.94 8.74
N ALA A 191 17.55 -19.67 9.55
CA ALA A 191 17.18 -19.31 10.91
C ALA A 191 17.59 -20.44 11.85
N GLU A 192 18.58 -20.17 12.71
CA GLU A 192 19.07 -21.14 13.68
C GLU A 192 18.12 -21.25 14.87
N TYR A 193 17.99 -22.47 15.38
CA TYR A 193 17.24 -22.75 16.59
C TYR A 193 18.00 -23.72 17.50
N GLU A 194 17.66 -23.69 18.78
CA GLU A 194 17.98 -24.74 19.74
C GLU A 194 16.67 -25.28 20.32
N GLU A 195 16.59 -26.60 20.52
CA GLU A 195 15.47 -27.23 21.20
C GLU A 195 15.86 -27.59 22.63
N ARG A 196 15.04 -27.14 23.59
CA ARG A 196 15.21 -27.42 25.01
C ARG A 196 13.84 -27.69 25.60
N ASP A 197 13.64 -28.85 26.21
CA ASP A 197 12.34 -29.27 26.75
C ASP A 197 11.22 -29.11 25.70
N ASP A 198 10.20 -28.30 26.01
CA ASP A 198 9.09 -27.93 25.12
C ASP A 198 9.35 -26.66 24.29
N GLU A 199 10.52 -26.04 24.43
CA GLU A 199 10.87 -24.77 23.80
C GLU A 199 11.61 -24.97 22.48
N THR A 200 11.34 -24.08 21.51
CA THR A 200 12.21 -23.81 20.36
C THR A 200 12.77 -22.40 20.51
N VAL A 201 14.09 -22.31 20.71
CA VAL A 201 14.80 -21.05 20.95
C VAL A 201 15.43 -20.59 19.64
N PHE A 202 14.89 -19.54 19.03
CA PHE A 202 15.49 -18.96 17.82
C PHE A 202 16.65 -18.03 18.19
N THR A 203 17.85 -18.37 17.76
CA THR A 203 19.10 -17.68 18.18
C THR A 203 19.57 -16.67 17.13
N HIS A 204 19.49 -17.02 15.85
CA HIS A 204 20.00 -16.20 14.76
C HIS A 204 19.17 -16.33 13.48
N THR A 205 19.17 -15.30 12.64
CA THR A 205 18.55 -15.33 11.32
C THR A 205 19.38 -14.51 10.36
N GLU A 206 19.76 -15.11 9.25
CA GLU A 206 20.61 -14.51 8.23
C GLU A 206 20.02 -14.75 6.84
N ILE A 207 20.04 -13.71 6.01
CA ILE A 207 19.75 -13.79 4.58
C ILE A 207 20.98 -13.26 3.86
N ASP A 208 21.48 -14.03 2.90
CA ASP A 208 22.63 -13.63 2.10
C ASP A 208 22.30 -12.32 1.34
N GLY A 209 23.27 -11.40 1.32
CA GLY A 209 23.18 -10.10 0.67
C GLY A 209 22.71 -10.17 -0.79
N ALA A 210 23.11 -11.21 -1.54
CA ALA A 210 22.68 -11.45 -2.91
C ALA A 210 21.16 -11.63 -3.06
N PHE A 211 20.48 -12.04 -1.99
CA PHE A 211 19.04 -12.28 -1.96
C PHE A 211 18.27 -11.20 -1.18
N SER A 212 18.94 -10.13 -0.76
CA SER A 212 18.33 -9.03 0.00
C SER A 212 17.18 -8.34 -0.75
N GLY A 213 16.15 -7.94 0.00
CA GLY A 213 14.99 -7.21 -0.55
C GLY A 213 14.01 -8.05 -1.39
N LYS A 214 14.10 -9.39 -1.29
CA LYS A 214 13.17 -10.37 -1.89
C LYS A 214 12.10 -10.90 -0.93
N GLY A 215 12.10 -10.46 0.34
CA GLY A 215 11.13 -10.89 1.36
C GLY A 215 11.44 -12.23 2.04
N LEU A 216 12.54 -12.89 1.68
CA LEU A 216 12.88 -14.24 2.14
C LEU A 216 13.01 -14.36 3.66
N GLY A 217 13.52 -13.34 4.35
CA GLY A 217 13.58 -13.34 5.82
C GLY A 217 12.20 -13.46 6.47
N SER A 218 11.19 -12.78 5.94
CA SER A 218 9.82 -12.89 6.44
C SER A 218 9.20 -14.25 6.10
N THR A 219 9.44 -14.78 4.90
CA THR A 219 9.00 -16.14 4.51
C THR A 219 9.59 -17.20 5.43
N LEU A 220 10.90 -17.13 5.69
CA LEU A 220 11.64 -18.01 6.58
C LEU A 220 11.11 -17.95 8.02
N ALA A 221 10.97 -16.75 8.57
CA ALA A 221 10.46 -16.56 9.92
C ALA A 221 9.02 -17.08 10.07
N LYS A 222 8.14 -16.78 9.11
CA LYS A 222 6.77 -17.28 9.08
C LYS A 222 6.74 -18.79 9.19
N HIS A 223 7.43 -19.47 8.27
CA HIS A 223 7.41 -20.93 8.19
C HIS A 223 8.01 -21.58 9.44
N ALA A 224 9.14 -21.07 9.94
CA ALA A 224 9.76 -21.58 11.14
C ALA A 224 8.87 -21.44 12.39
N ILE A 225 8.12 -20.32 12.49
CA ILE A 225 7.16 -20.09 13.58
C ILE A 225 5.96 -21.02 13.44
N GLU A 226 5.37 -21.11 12.25
CA GLU A 226 4.20 -21.97 11.98
C GLU A 226 4.52 -23.44 12.28
N ASP A 227 5.64 -23.96 11.78
CA ASP A 227 6.10 -25.31 12.08
C ASP A 227 6.31 -25.53 13.59
N THR A 228 6.90 -24.55 14.29
CA THR A 228 7.07 -24.64 15.75
C THR A 228 5.74 -24.74 16.49
N VAL A 229 4.74 -23.95 16.07
CA VAL A 229 3.39 -23.98 16.65
C VAL A 229 2.67 -25.29 16.30
N GLU A 230 2.78 -25.78 15.07
CA GLU A 230 2.21 -27.05 14.63
C GLU A 230 2.79 -28.24 15.40
N ARG A 231 4.08 -28.19 15.73
CA ARG A 231 4.76 -29.18 16.60
C ARG A 231 4.39 -29.04 18.08
N GLY A 232 3.52 -28.11 18.45
CA GLY A 232 3.05 -27.89 19.83
C GLY A 232 4.12 -27.34 20.76
N ARG A 233 5.16 -26.70 20.22
CA ARG A 233 6.29 -26.16 20.99
C ARG A 233 6.11 -24.68 21.27
N VAL A 234 6.76 -24.21 22.33
CA VAL A 234 6.74 -22.80 22.72
C VAL A 234 7.95 -22.07 22.12
N ILE A 235 7.75 -20.85 21.65
CA ILE A 235 8.75 -20.03 20.96
C ILE A 235 9.48 -19.14 21.96
N ARG A 236 10.81 -19.19 21.96
CA ARG A 236 11.68 -18.21 22.64
C ARG A 236 12.51 -17.42 21.61
N PRO A 237 12.16 -16.16 21.30
CA PRO A 237 12.80 -15.40 20.24
C PRO A 237 13.99 -14.57 20.75
N LEU A 238 15.18 -15.18 20.85
CA LEU A 238 16.41 -14.44 21.18
C LEU A 238 16.93 -13.62 19.98
N CYS A 239 16.73 -14.14 18.77
CA CYS A 239 17.04 -13.43 17.54
C CYS A 239 16.23 -12.12 17.43
N PRO A 240 16.86 -10.95 17.27
CA PRO A 240 16.15 -9.68 17.12
C PRO A 240 15.21 -9.64 15.91
N PHE A 241 15.55 -10.34 14.82
CA PHE A 241 14.71 -10.42 13.62
C PHE A 241 13.41 -11.18 13.90
N ILE A 242 13.51 -12.37 14.52
CA ILE A 242 12.33 -13.16 14.91
C ILE A 242 11.47 -12.40 15.91
N LYS A 243 12.08 -11.71 16.88
CA LYS A 243 11.36 -10.85 17.82
C LYS A 243 10.58 -9.74 17.09
N ALA A 244 11.24 -9.01 16.19
CA ALA A 244 10.59 -7.96 15.40
C ALA A 244 9.51 -8.49 14.45
N TYR A 245 9.64 -9.74 13.98
CA TYR A 245 8.60 -10.43 13.22
C TYR A 245 7.39 -10.70 14.13
N LEU A 246 7.59 -11.33 15.29
CA LEU A 246 6.51 -11.65 16.24
C LEU A 246 5.78 -10.39 16.74
N ASP A 247 6.49 -9.28 16.99
CA ASP A 247 5.88 -8.00 17.38
C ASP A 247 4.86 -7.45 16.35
N LYS A 248 4.99 -7.84 15.08
CA LYS A 248 4.06 -7.48 13.99
C LYS A 248 2.96 -8.52 13.76
N HIS A 249 3.04 -9.68 14.42
CA HIS A 249 2.16 -10.83 14.21
C HIS A 249 1.62 -11.34 15.56
N PRO A 250 0.73 -10.55 16.22
CA PRO A 250 0.22 -10.84 17.56
C PRO A 250 -0.59 -12.13 17.66
N GLN A 251 -1.00 -12.73 16.53
CA GLN A 251 -1.68 -14.03 16.53
C GLN A 251 -0.86 -15.18 17.13
N TYR A 252 0.47 -15.03 17.23
CA TYR A 252 1.36 -16.04 17.82
C TYR A 252 1.70 -15.75 19.30
N ASP A 253 1.18 -14.68 19.90
CA ASP A 253 1.60 -14.25 21.25
C ASP A 253 1.39 -15.34 22.30
N ALA A 254 0.34 -16.15 22.18
CA ALA A 254 0.04 -17.26 23.09
C ALA A 254 1.06 -18.41 23.03
N GLN A 255 1.95 -18.43 22.03
CA GLN A 255 3.02 -19.41 21.87
C GLN A 255 4.40 -18.82 22.14
N VAL A 256 4.50 -17.56 22.62
CA VAL A 256 5.78 -16.89 22.86
C VAL A 256 6.07 -16.75 24.35
N ILE A 257 7.23 -17.23 24.80
CA ILE A 257 7.62 -17.08 26.22
C ILE A 257 7.83 -15.61 26.57
N GLY A 258 7.16 -15.16 27.62
CA GLY A 258 7.22 -13.78 28.11
C GLY A 258 6.14 -12.84 27.55
N LYS A 259 5.26 -13.34 26.68
CA LYS A 259 4.01 -12.68 26.27
C LYS A 259 2.87 -13.68 26.42
N GLY A 260 1.79 -13.34 27.13
CA GLY A 260 0.54 -14.12 27.13
C GLY A 260 0.55 -15.55 27.71
N ILE A 261 1.70 -16.17 27.97
CA ILE A 261 1.79 -17.50 28.59
C ILE A 261 1.97 -17.35 30.11
N SER A 262 0.91 -17.60 30.88
CA SER A 262 1.02 -17.89 32.31
C SER A 262 1.33 -19.38 32.48
N ARG A 263 2.44 -19.70 33.16
CA ARG A 263 2.72 -21.06 33.65
C ARG A 263 1.71 -21.47 34.72
#